data_AF-A0A1F8ML74-F1
#
_entry.id   AF-A0A1F8ML74-F1
#
_cell.length_a   1.000
_cell.length_b   1.000
_cell.length_c   1.000
_cell.angle_alpha   90.00
_cell.angle_beta   90.00
_cell.angle_gamma   90.00
#
_symmetry.space_group_name_H-M   'P 1'
#
loop_
_entity.id
_entity.type
_entity.pdbx_description
1 polymer ?
#
loop_
_entity_poly.entity_id
_entity_poly.type
_entity_poly.pdbx_seq_one_letter_code
_entity_poly.pdbx_strand_id
1 'polypeptide(L)' 'MFVFFLFLGLVFLISGGVGLFYVNAGGHVAAGTPLIFIGNLTFGTFAFFGVLILIFLAFFNAEFD' A
#
# COMPACT_ATOMS: atom_id res chain seq x y z
N MET A 1 9.35 18.31 6.18
CA MET A 1 8.10 17.52 6.18
C MET A 1 7.97 16.60 4.97
N PHE A 2 8.43 17.00 3.78
CA PHE A 2 8.42 16.18 2.55
C PHE A 2 8.95 14.74 2.73
N VAL A 3 10.20 14.59 3.20
CA VAL A 3 10.86 13.28 3.34
C VAL A 3 10.10 12.33 4.28
N PHE A 4 9.47 12.86 5.33
CA PHE A 4 8.68 12.06 6.27
C PHE A 4 7.45 11.45 5.61
N PHE A 5 6.65 12.24 4.91
CA PHE A 5 5.47 11.73 4.20
C PHE A 5 5.84 10.80 3.06
N LEU A 6 6.99 11.03 2.42
CA LEU A 6 7.48 10.17 1.34
C LEU A 6 7.81 8.79 1.91
N PHE A 7 8.55 8.76 3.02
CA PHE A 7 8.86 7.52 3.72
C PHE A 7 7.60 6.79 4.17
N LEU A 8 6.64 7.52 4.74
CA LEU A 8 5.38 6.94 5.20
C LEU A 8 4.60 6.31 4.03
N GLY A 9 4.41 7.05 2.93
CA GLY A 9 3.73 6.53 1.74
C GLY A 9 4.39 5.28 1.16
N LEU A 10 5.73 5.27 1.10
CA LEU A 10 6.49 4.10 0.66
C LEU A 10 6.34 2.90 1.59
N VAL A 11 6.36 3.10 2.91
CA VAL A 11 6.13 2.03 3.90
C VAL A 11 4.76 1.40 3.72
N PHE A 12 3.71 2.20 3.50
CA PHE A 12 2.36 1.70 3.24
C PHE A 12 2.32 0.86 1.95
N LEU A 13 2.92 1.34 0.86
CA LEU A 13 2.96 0.64 -0.42
C LEU A 13 3.73 -0.69 -0.34
N ILE A 14 4.91 -0.68 0.29
CA ILE A 14 5.74 -1.88 0.45
C ILE A 14 5.04 -2.91 1.34
N SER A 15 4.47 -2.47 2.47
CA SER A 15 3.75 -3.36 3.40
C SER A 15 2.54 -4.02 2.73
N GLY A 16 1.78 -3.25 1.96
CA GLY A 16 0.69 -3.78 1.14
C GLY A 16 1.19 -4.81 0.12
N GLY A 17 2.23 -4.46 -0.65
CA GLY A 17 2.81 -5.34 -1.66
C GLY A 17 3.28 -6.69 -1.09
N VAL A 18 3.99 -6.67 0.04
CA VAL A 18 4.45 -7.89 0.74
C VAL A 18 3.26 -8.76 1.15
N GLY A 19 2.19 -8.17 1.68
CA GLY A 19 0.96 -8.90 2.02
C GLY A 19 0.32 -9.57 0.80
N LEU A 20 0.30 -8.89 -0.35
CA LEU A 20 -0.23 -9.43 -1.59
C LEU A 20 0.61 -10.61 -2.12
N PHE A 21 1.94 -10.52 -2.03
CA PHE A 21 2.84 -11.60 -2.41
C PHE A 21 2.64 -12.83 -1.51
N TYR A 22 2.50 -12.64 -0.21
CA TYR A 22 2.26 -13.74 0.72
C TYR A 22 0.94 -14.46 0.42
N VAL A 23 -0.12 -13.70 0.14
CA VAL A 23 -1.48 -14.22 -0.03
C VAL A 23 -1.73 -14.80 -1.41
N ASN A 24 -1.27 -14.17 -2.49
CA ASN A 24 -1.62 -14.56 -3.86
C ASN A 24 -0.47 -15.17 -4.67
N ALA A 25 0.78 -14.74 -4.44
CA ALA A 25 1.89 -15.13 -5.30
C ALA A 25 2.70 -16.33 -4.74
N GLY A 26 2.79 -16.45 -3.42
CA GLY A 26 3.61 -17.49 -2.77
C GLY A 26 2.91 -18.83 -2.55
N GLY A 27 1.63 -18.97 -2.93
CA GLY A 27 0.87 -20.21 -2.72
C GLY A 27 0.63 -20.56 -1.24
N HIS A 28 0.92 -19.64 -0.30
CA HIS A 28 0.79 -19.88 1.14
C HIS A 28 -0.66 -19.92 1.62
N VAL A 29 -1.60 -19.46 0.78
CA VAL A 29 -3.03 -19.44 1.11
C VAL A 29 -3.80 -20.15 0.00
N ALA A 30 -4.62 -21.13 0.38
CA ALA A 30 -5.43 -21.90 -0.57
C ALA A 30 -6.52 -21.02 -1.21
N ALA A 31 -6.70 -21.20 -2.53
CA ALA A 31 -7.73 -20.53 -3.32
C ALA A 31 -9.14 -20.75 -2.73
N GLY A 32 -9.97 -19.71 -2.73
CA GLY A 32 -11.35 -19.78 -2.23
C GLY A 32 -11.50 -19.69 -0.71
N THR A 33 -10.41 -19.53 0.04
CA THR A 33 -10.49 -19.30 1.49
C THR A 33 -10.81 -17.83 1.82
N PRO A 34 -11.51 -17.56 2.93
CA PRO A 34 -11.75 -16.19 3.40
C PRO A 34 -10.46 -15.39 3.64
N LEU A 35 -9.35 -16.08 3.91
CA LEU A 35 -8.06 -15.47 4.19
C LEU A 35 -7.49 -14.73 2.97
N ILE A 36 -7.76 -15.22 1.74
CA ILE A 36 -7.39 -14.51 0.51
C ILE A 36 -8.14 -13.19 0.38
N PHE A 37 -9.44 -13.20 0.68
CA PHE A 37 -10.26 -12.00 0.63
C PHE A 37 -9.76 -10.95 1.62
N ILE A 38 -9.47 -11.35 2.87
CA ILE A 38 -8.93 -10.46 3.91
C ILE A 38 -7.55 -9.92 3.51
N GLY A 39 -6.69 -10.78 2.95
CA GLY A 39 -5.37 -10.38 2.46
C GLY A 39 -5.45 -9.34 1.35
N ASN A 40 -6.35 -9.54 0.38
CA ASN A 40 -6.56 -8.61 -0.74
C ASN A 40 -7.18 -7.29 -0.29
N LEU A 41 -8.14 -7.33 0.65
CA LEU A 41 -8.74 -6.12 1.22
C LEU A 41 -7.69 -5.30 1.98
N THR A 42 -6.84 -5.98 2.75
CA THR A 42 -5.76 -5.34 3.51
C THR A 42 -4.75 -4.70 2.55
N PHE A 43 -4.29 -5.42 1.51
CA PHE A 43 -3.47 -4.84 0.45
C PHE A 43 -4.10 -3.59 -0.15
N GLY A 44 -5.37 -3.68 -0.58
CA GLY A 44 -6.06 -2.55 -1.22
C GLY A 44 -6.12 -1.33 -0.31
N THR A 45 -6.30 -1.55 0.99
CA THR A 45 -6.30 -0.48 2.00
C THR A 45 -4.91 0.18 2.12
N PHE A 46 -3.85 -0.61 2.24
CA PHE A 46 -2.48 -0.10 2.33
C PHE A 46 -2.04 0.63 1.06
N ALA A 47 -2.37 0.08 -0.13
CA ALA A 47 -2.09 0.70 -1.40
C ALA A 47 -2.85 2.03 -1.57
N PHE A 48 -4.13 2.06 -1.20
CA PHE A 48 -4.95 3.27 -1.24
C PHE A 48 -4.37 4.39 -0.40
N PHE A 49 -4.05 4.14 0.88
CA PHE A 49 -3.44 5.15 1.74
C PHE A 49 -2.05 5.57 1.29
N GLY A 50 -1.22 4.62 0.84
CA GLY A 50 0.11 4.93 0.30
C GLY A 50 0.04 5.86 -0.91
N VAL A 51 -0.85 5.55 -1.87
CA VAL A 51 -1.08 6.40 -3.05
C VAL A 51 -1.63 7.77 -2.66
N LEU A 52 -2.61 7.85 -1.75
CA LEU A 52 -3.14 9.14 -1.29
C LEU A 52 -2.07 10.03 -0.65
N ILE A 53 -1.16 9.45 0.14
CA ILE A 53 -0.05 10.19 0.74
C ILE A 53 0.90 10.72 -0.35
N LEU A 54 1.20 9.92 -1.37
CA LEU A 54 2.02 10.37 -2.50
C LEU A 54 1.34 11.45 -3.33
N ILE A 55 0.02 11.34 -3.56
CA ILE A 55 -0.78 12.37 -4.23
C ILE A 55 -0.75 13.67 -3.43
N PHE A 56 -1.02 13.60 -2.12
CA PHE A 56 -0.92 14.74 -1.22
C PHE A 56 0.44 15.43 -1.33
N LEU A 57 1.51 14.64 -1.33
CA LEU A 57 2.88 15.11 -1.53
C LEU A 57 3.11 15.80 -2.86
N ALA A 58 2.58 15.25 -3.96
CA ALA A 58 2.73 15.82 -5.29
C ALA A 58 2.04 17.19 -5.39
N PHE A 59 0.82 17.32 -4.87
CA PHE A 59 0.10 18.60 -4.85
C PHE A 59 0.77 19.63 -3.92
N PHE A 60 1.13 19.22 -2.69
CA PHE A 60 1.80 20.11 -1.74
C PHE A 60 3.21 20.52 -2.16
N ASN A 61 3.88 19.79 -3.04
CA ASN A 61 5.17 20.22 -3.56
C ASN A 61 5.00 21.13 -4.78
N ALA A 62 3.98 20.89 -5.62
CA ALA A 62 3.68 21.71 -6.78
C ALA A 62 3.12 23.11 -6.44
N GLU A 63 2.50 23.30 -5.26
CA GLU A 63 1.98 24.60 -4.81
C GLU A 63 3.06 25.53 -4.19
N PHE A 64 4.25 25.00 -3.88
CA PHE A 64 5.33 25.73 -3.20
C PHE A 64 6.59 25.91 -4.06
N ASP A 65 6.51 25.59 -5.36
CA ASP A 65 7.51 25.87 -6.40
C ASP A 65 7.16 27.18 -7.13
#